data_AF-A0A165KT20-F1
#
_entry.id   AF-A0A165KT20-F1
#
_cell.length_a   1.000
_cell.length_b   1.000
_cell.length_c   1.000
_cell.angle_alpha   90.00
_cell.angle_beta   90.00
_cell.angle_gamma   90.00
#
_symmetry.space_group_name_H-M   'P 1'
#
loop_
_entity.id
_entity.type
_entity.pdbx_description
1 polymer ?
#
loop_
_entity_poly.entity_id
_entity_poly.type
_entity_poly.pdbx_seq_one_letter_code
_entity_poly.pdbx_strand_id
1 'polypeptide(L)'
;MTRFDMTRRREYDTQHPDVQAAIYRKLVPFRRDPFAAAPGPKAAWAEQTPKWIELFFDLAWTMTFAGLNQGTAIRGADSVWSYLVYFILVWSIWAQQTIYHTHYYTDDAYHRLILVVQFLMLGFLAAFTSNFDVSIGIHPAGDQASDTADEQYVIHGFHAIGIILLISRLVLLLEYLDVYRYARKRNASELDGRSLLRMVIALTISSLFLIVALVASETSPAHPTNNIVKFVMWGAALLLEMAVYTFGAAAFPVSETARKSASPIEERLFALTIIIIGEGLNSAIDPIVGTARSIGFNFKVGAEIFSLGMIVLLTYVLYMTSYNTRAAPTQLRQRVVVAFHLPLHLFVILLLEGAKAVLSISTIYNSKDTLDKLLTDAVHHPLAENGVLRQLNLNATDLRYRVLQSANNDSTNLRNTEVELRLYAKAYETLFQTYSAIKDETAQRLEFYFSSNNADRYALVDAWIINNATHDHGLLGFSGLPRNLNDIVQEAISEQAGPSKWVVGIAGAYLLALAILMAINGLPPVRWMYAQIWTRVILGAALVFTSFVTMSTPALSSWLRNGWYLPTIFLTYALVYALDYGLTWLMSRDVRAQEKWDHSEKQESQLGLRSAHTDPADVGRTTMTNAPSY
;
A
#
# COMPACT_ATOMS: atom_id res chain seq x y z
N MET A 1 0.29 -50.21 -40.92
CA MET A 1 1.00 -50.10 -39.63
C MET A 1 0.73 -51.35 -38.83
N THR A 2 1.67 -52.27 -38.89
CA THR A 2 1.55 -53.68 -38.48
C THR A 2 1.85 -53.86 -36.99
N ARG A 3 1.27 -54.89 -36.36
CA ARG A 3 1.46 -55.28 -34.94
C ARG A 3 2.91 -55.26 -34.44
N PHE A 4 3.87 -55.45 -35.35
CA PHE A 4 5.32 -55.41 -35.11
C PHE A 4 5.85 -54.02 -34.68
N ASP A 5 5.24 -52.93 -35.16
CA ASP A 5 5.63 -51.57 -34.75
C ASP A 5 5.14 -51.25 -33.33
N MET A 6 4.00 -51.81 -32.90
CA MET A 6 3.47 -51.56 -31.56
C MET A 6 4.29 -52.24 -30.46
N THR A 7 4.84 -53.43 -30.74
CA THR A 7 5.72 -54.15 -29.79
C THR A 7 7.07 -53.45 -29.65
N ARG A 8 7.68 -53.01 -30.76
CA ARG A 8 8.95 -52.26 -30.73
C ARG A 8 8.80 -50.89 -30.04
N ARG A 9 7.65 -50.23 -30.22
CA ARG A 9 7.34 -48.98 -29.52
C ARG A 9 7.17 -49.21 -28.03
N ARG A 10 6.47 -50.28 -27.60
CA ARG A 10 6.37 -50.67 -26.18
C ARG A 10 7.73 -51.01 -25.55
N GLU A 11 8.61 -51.67 -26.30
CA GLU A 11 9.98 -52.01 -25.86
C GLU A 11 10.87 -50.77 -25.71
N TYR A 12 10.78 -49.84 -26.68
CA TYR A 12 11.47 -48.55 -26.61
C TYR A 12 10.93 -47.68 -25.46
N ASP A 13 9.61 -47.68 -25.26
CA ASP A 13 8.92 -46.95 -24.19
C ASP A 13 9.26 -47.50 -22.80
N THR A 14 9.56 -48.80 -22.67
CA THR A 14 10.02 -49.42 -21.42
C THR A 14 11.51 -49.24 -21.15
N GLN A 15 12.32 -49.07 -22.20
CA GLN A 15 13.77 -48.86 -22.07
C GLN A 15 14.17 -47.38 -21.89
N HIS A 16 13.34 -46.43 -22.32
CA HIS A 16 13.61 -44.99 -22.21
C HIS A 16 12.45 -44.21 -21.55
N PRO A 17 12.13 -44.48 -20.27
CA PRO A 17 11.04 -43.79 -19.56
C PRO A 17 11.24 -42.27 -19.48
N ASP A 18 12.48 -41.82 -19.53
CA ASP A 18 12.95 -40.44 -19.54
C ASP A 18 12.62 -39.69 -20.86
N VAL A 19 12.59 -40.39 -22.00
CA VAL A 19 12.19 -39.83 -23.30
C VAL A 19 10.67 -39.67 -23.38
N GLN A 20 9.90 -40.64 -22.85
CA GLN A 20 8.45 -40.47 -22.69
C GLN A 20 8.13 -39.36 -21.69
N ALA A 21 8.80 -39.29 -20.54
CA ALA A 21 8.64 -38.19 -19.61
C ALA A 21 8.96 -36.84 -20.26
N ALA A 22 9.94 -36.78 -21.20
CA ALA A 22 10.26 -35.58 -21.97
C ALA A 22 9.23 -35.24 -23.07
N ILE A 23 8.61 -36.23 -23.71
CA ILE A 23 7.56 -36.03 -24.73
C ILE A 23 6.20 -35.68 -24.07
N TYR A 24 5.82 -36.36 -22.99
CA TYR A 24 4.68 -35.99 -22.15
C TYR A 24 4.89 -34.65 -21.42
N ARG A 25 6.15 -34.25 -21.16
CA ARG A 25 6.49 -32.87 -20.72
C ARG A 25 6.14 -31.79 -21.76
N LYS A 26 6.04 -32.12 -23.05
CA LYS A 26 5.73 -31.14 -24.11
C LYS A 26 4.24 -30.92 -24.36
N LEU A 27 3.39 -31.89 -24.06
CA LEU A 27 1.93 -31.75 -24.18
C LEU A 27 1.32 -31.46 -22.81
N VAL A 28 1.19 -30.17 -22.50
CA VAL A 28 0.41 -29.72 -21.33
C VAL A 28 -1.04 -30.18 -21.57
N PRO A 29 -1.59 -31.10 -20.75
CA PRO A 29 -2.98 -31.53 -20.92
C PRO A 29 -3.92 -30.34 -20.72
N PHE A 30 -5.09 -30.39 -21.37
CA PHE A 30 -6.07 -29.31 -21.25
C PHE A 30 -6.53 -29.10 -19.81
N ARG A 31 -6.85 -30.20 -19.12
CA ARG A 31 -7.26 -30.22 -17.70
C ARG A 31 -6.63 -31.41 -16.99
N ARG A 32 -6.08 -31.19 -15.80
CA ARG A 32 -5.64 -32.25 -14.89
C ARG A 32 -6.66 -32.43 -13.77
N ASP A 33 -6.70 -33.63 -13.19
CA ASP A 33 -7.58 -33.91 -12.05
C ASP A 33 -6.98 -33.29 -10.76
N PRO A 34 -7.71 -32.37 -10.09
CA PRO A 34 -7.20 -31.69 -8.89
C PRO A 34 -7.08 -32.59 -7.66
N PHE A 35 -7.71 -33.77 -7.66
CA PHE A 35 -7.68 -34.75 -6.57
C PHE A 35 -6.85 -36.00 -6.91
N ALA A 36 -6.05 -35.96 -7.97
CA ALA A 36 -5.10 -37.02 -8.27
C ALA A 36 -3.97 -37.05 -7.23
N ALA A 37 -3.59 -38.25 -6.76
CA ALA A 37 -2.48 -38.42 -5.83
C ALA A 37 -1.19 -37.82 -6.41
N ALA A 38 -0.44 -37.08 -5.60
CA ALA A 38 0.83 -36.52 -6.02
C ALA A 38 1.77 -37.65 -6.48
N PRO A 39 2.41 -37.53 -7.65
CA PRO A 39 3.36 -38.52 -8.09
C PRO A 39 4.57 -38.51 -7.14
N GLY A 40 5.36 -39.60 -7.11
CA GLY A 40 6.47 -39.75 -6.17
C GLY A 40 7.44 -38.55 -6.15
N PRO A 41 8.27 -38.39 -5.10
CA PRO A 41 8.95 -37.13 -4.77
C PRO A 41 9.59 -36.40 -5.95
N LYS A 42 10.25 -37.11 -6.88
CA LYS A 42 10.90 -36.53 -8.07
C LYS A 42 9.95 -35.91 -9.09
N ALA A 43 8.73 -36.45 -9.21
CA ALA A 43 7.70 -35.93 -10.10
C ALA A 43 6.89 -34.80 -9.44
N ALA A 44 6.79 -34.78 -8.10
CA ALA A 44 6.19 -33.69 -7.36
C ALA A 44 6.89 -32.33 -7.63
N TRP A 45 8.22 -32.31 -7.72
CA TRP A 45 8.99 -31.10 -8.11
C TRP A 45 8.72 -30.63 -9.54
N ALA A 46 8.44 -31.56 -10.46
CA ALA A 46 8.16 -31.24 -11.87
C ALA A 46 6.71 -30.76 -12.09
N GLU A 47 5.85 -30.96 -11.10
CA GLU A 47 4.42 -30.68 -11.17
C GLU A 47 3.98 -29.47 -10.32
N GLN A 48 4.87 -28.92 -9.49
CA GLN A 48 4.63 -27.66 -8.78
C GLN A 48 4.38 -26.51 -9.76
N THR A 49 3.48 -25.60 -9.38
CA THR A 49 3.29 -24.34 -10.11
C THR A 49 4.64 -23.67 -10.26
N PRO A 50 5.05 -23.30 -11.48
CA PRO A 50 6.27 -22.55 -11.64
C PRO A 50 6.17 -21.23 -10.85
N LYS A 51 7.07 -21.02 -9.87
CA LYS A 51 7.06 -19.82 -9.00
C LYS A 51 7.01 -18.49 -9.78
N TRP A 52 7.55 -18.47 -11.00
CA TRP A 52 7.50 -17.28 -11.86
C TRP A 52 6.08 -16.93 -12.32
N ILE A 53 5.16 -17.89 -12.44
CA ILE A 53 3.74 -17.64 -12.79
C ILE A 53 3.03 -16.94 -11.64
N GLU A 54 3.24 -17.43 -10.41
CA GLU A 54 2.68 -16.84 -9.20
C GLU A 54 3.17 -15.40 -9.04
N LEU A 55 4.49 -15.20 -9.18
CA LEU A 55 5.11 -13.87 -9.15
C LEU A 55 4.61 -12.96 -10.29
N PHE A 56 4.39 -13.50 -11.49
CA PHE A 56 3.86 -12.72 -12.62
C PHE A 56 2.44 -12.21 -12.35
N PHE A 57 1.58 -13.05 -11.76
CA PHE A 57 0.25 -12.61 -11.33
C PHE A 57 0.32 -11.54 -10.24
N ASP A 58 1.21 -11.71 -9.26
CA ASP A 58 1.42 -10.71 -8.21
C ASP A 58 1.88 -9.37 -8.80
N LEU A 59 2.79 -9.39 -9.77
CA LEU A 59 3.28 -8.19 -10.45
C LEU A 59 2.20 -7.53 -11.33
N ALA A 60 1.35 -8.33 -11.98
CA ALA A 60 0.21 -7.82 -12.74
C ALA A 60 -0.81 -7.12 -11.84
N TRP A 61 -1.02 -7.65 -10.64
CA TRP A 61 -1.83 -6.97 -9.63
C TRP A 61 -1.17 -5.64 -9.22
N THR A 62 0.15 -5.62 -9.03
CA THR A 62 0.89 -4.40 -8.69
C THR A 62 0.79 -3.32 -9.77
N MET A 63 0.62 -3.67 -11.04
CA MET A 63 0.37 -2.69 -12.09
C MET A 63 -0.89 -1.85 -11.82
N THR A 64 -1.99 -2.47 -11.35
CA THR A 64 -3.21 -1.71 -10.97
C THR A 64 -2.96 -0.79 -9.80
N PHE A 65 -2.18 -1.27 -8.83
CA PHE A 65 -1.81 -0.51 -7.66
C PHE A 65 -0.89 0.68 -8.00
N ALA A 66 0.08 0.49 -8.90
CA ALA A 66 0.93 1.55 -9.41
C ALA A 66 0.12 2.62 -10.15
N GLY A 67 -0.86 2.21 -10.96
CA GLY A 67 -1.80 3.11 -11.61
C GLY A 67 -2.60 3.96 -10.62
N LEU A 68 -2.98 3.41 -9.47
CA LEU A 68 -3.65 4.16 -8.40
C LEU A 68 -2.70 5.16 -7.71
N ASN A 69 -1.48 4.74 -7.38
CA ASN A 69 -0.48 5.60 -6.73
C ASN A 69 -0.09 6.81 -7.58
N GLN A 70 -0.12 6.66 -8.90
CA GLN A 70 0.17 7.74 -9.85
C GLN A 70 -1.08 8.56 -10.19
N GLY A 71 -2.24 7.90 -10.32
CA GLY A 71 -3.48 8.51 -10.81
C GLY A 71 -4.33 9.21 -9.74
N THR A 72 -4.17 8.89 -8.45
CA THR A 72 -4.90 9.54 -7.35
C THR A 72 -3.94 10.01 -6.27
N ALA A 73 -3.54 11.29 -6.33
CA ALA A 73 -2.77 11.89 -5.26
C ALA A 73 -3.61 11.97 -3.98
N ILE A 74 -3.14 11.32 -2.92
CA ILE A 74 -3.80 11.38 -1.60
C ILE A 74 -3.55 12.77 -1.01
N ARG A 75 -4.51 13.69 -1.13
CA ARG A 75 -4.41 15.09 -0.65
C ARG A 75 -5.41 15.41 0.45
N GLY A 76 -6.61 14.83 0.40
CA GLY A 76 -7.71 15.06 1.33
C GLY A 76 -8.35 13.78 1.88
N ALA A 77 -9.28 13.94 2.82
CA ALA A 77 -9.99 12.80 3.43
C ALA A 77 -10.79 11.97 2.41
N ASP A 78 -11.44 12.64 1.46
CA ASP A 78 -12.23 11.97 0.40
C ASP A 78 -11.33 11.18 -0.56
N SER A 79 -10.14 11.70 -0.87
CA SER A 79 -9.14 10.98 -1.66
C SER A 79 -8.58 9.77 -0.91
N VAL A 80 -8.38 9.85 0.42
CA VAL A 80 -7.98 8.70 1.24
C VAL A 80 -9.07 7.64 1.20
N TRP A 81 -10.34 8.02 1.37
CA TRP A 81 -11.45 7.08 1.34
C TRP A 81 -11.58 6.38 -0.02
N SER A 82 -11.48 7.14 -1.11
CA SER A 82 -11.54 6.61 -2.47
C SER A 82 -10.38 5.64 -2.74
N TYR A 83 -9.17 6.01 -2.30
CA TYR A 83 -7.99 5.16 -2.35
C TYR A 83 -8.19 3.84 -1.59
N LEU A 84 -8.72 3.90 -0.36
CA LEU A 84 -9.00 2.72 0.47
C LEU A 84 -10.02 1.79 -0.20
N VAL A 85 -11.11 2.34 -0.72
CA VAL A 85 -12.15 1.56 -1.40
C VAL A 85 -11.56 0.84 -2.61
N TYR A 86 -10.83 1.55 -3.48
CA TYR A 86 -10.20 0.93 -4.65
C TYR A 86 -9.23 -0.17 -4.24
N PHE A 87 -8.34 0.11 -3.29
CA PHE A 87 -7.37 -0.88 -2.81
C PHE A 87 -8.05 -2.14 -2.27
N ILE A 88 -9.09 -2.00 -1.45
CA ILE A 88 -9.84 -3.15 -0.91
C ILE A 88 -10.45 -3.98 -2.04
N LEU A 89 -11.01 -3.34 -3.08
CA LEU A 89 -11.58 -4.02 -4.24
C LEU A 89 -10.50 -4.84 -4.98
N VAL A 90 -9.37 -4.24 -5.34
CA VAL A 90 -8.31 -4.95 -6.07
C VAL A 90 -7.66 -6.02 -5.20
N TRP A 91 -7.40 -5.72 -3.92
CA TRP A 91 -6.85 -6.69 -2.98
C TRP A 91 -7.77 -7.90 -2.83
N SER A 92 -9.10 -7.70 -2.83
CA SER A 92 -10.06 -8.81 -2.76
C SER A 92 -9.97 -9.75 -3.97
N ILE A 93 -9.80 -9.19 -5.18
CA ILE A 93 -9.63 -9.97 -6.42
C ILE A 93 -8.38 -10.85 -6.29
N TRP A 94 -7.27 -10.26 -5.87
CA TRP A 94 -6.02 -10.98 -5.66
C TRP A 94 -6.14 -12.07 -4.59
N ALA A 95 -6.71 -11.73 -3.43
CA ALA A 95 -6.78 -12.64 -2.29
C ALA A 95 -7.58 -13.89 -2.65
N GLN A 96 -8.76 -13.71 -3.24
CA GLN A 96 -9.65 -14.81 -3.59
C GLN A 96 -9.05 -15.71 -4.66
N GLN A 97 -8.45 -15.13 -5.69
CA GLN A 97 -7.80 -15.91 -6.73
C GLN A 97 -6.60 -16.68 -6.19
N THR A 98 -5.82 -16.03 -5.32
CA THR A 98 -4.63 -16.63 -4.71
C THR A 98 -4.99 -17.78 -3.79
N ILE A 99 -6.06 -17.63 -2.99
CA ILE A 99 -6.61 -18.72 -2.18
C ILE A 99 -7.01 -19.90 -3.08
N TYR A 100 -7.72 -19.66 -4.19
CA TYR A 100 -8.08 -20.74 -5.13
C TYR A 100 -6.82 -21.43 -5.68
N HIS A 101 -5.84 -20.66 -6.17
CA HIS A 101 -4.60 -21.20 -6.73
C HIS A 101 -3.82 -22.05 -5.71
N THR A 102 -3.66 -21.60 -4.47
CA THR A 102 -2.96 -22.34 -3.42
C THR A 102 -3.57 -23.73 -3.18
N HIS A 103 -4.89 -23.88 -3.34
CA HIS A 103 -5.58 -25.14 -3.03
C HIS A 103 -5.83 -26.04 -4.25
N TYR A 104 -6.11 -25.48 -5.42
CA TYR A 104 -6.63 -26.23 -6.57
C TYR A 104 -5.87 -26.01 -7.87
N TYR A 105 -4.81 -25.20 -7.87
CA TYR A 105 -4.02 -25.02 -9.08
C TYR A 105 -3.42 -26.34 -9.55
N THR A 106 -3.59 -26.60 -10.83
CA THR A 106 -2.93 -27.66 -11.57
C THR A 106 -2.22 -27.02 -12.75
N ASP A 107 -0.97 -27.39 -13.00
CA ASP A 107 -0.23 -26.92 -14.17
C ASP A 107 -0.84 -27.51 -15.46
N ASP A 108 -1.91 -26.89 -15.95
CA ASP A 108 -2.68 -27.28 -17.14
C ASP A 108 -3.04 -26.05 -17.99
N ALA A 109 -3.48 -26.29 -19.23
CA ALA A 109 -3.79 -25.19 -20.15
C ALA A 109 -5.04 -24.40 -19.69
N TYR A 110 -5.97 -25.03 -18.96
CA TYR A 110 -7.15 -24.36 -18.40
C TYR A 110 -6.77 -23.24 -17.42
N HIS A 111 -5.95 -23.54 -16.40
CA HIS A 111 -5.52 -22.51 -15.44
C HIS A 111 -4.63 -21.45 -16.10
N ARG A 112 -3.82 -21.83 -17.10
CA ARG A 112 -3.03 -20.85 -17.87
C ARG A 112 -3.91 -19.88 -18.67
N LEU A 113 -5.01 -20.36 -19.26
CA LEU A 113 -5.98 -19.49 -19.95
C LEU A 113 -6.67 -18.54 -18.97
N ILE A 114 -7.06 -19.03 -17.80
CA ILE A 114 -7.67 -18.21 -16.75
C ILE A 114 -6.70 -17.14 -16.23
N LEU A 115 -5.42 -17.48 -16.07
CA LEU A 115 -4.38 -16.51 -15.73
C LEU A 115 -4.28 -15.39 -16.77
N VAL A 116 -4.41 -15.70 -18.08
CA VAL A 116 -4.44 -14.67 -19.14
C VAL A 116 -5.66 -13.76 -18.98
N VAL A 117 -6.83 -14.35 -18.73
CA VAL A 117 -8.07 -13.58 -18.48
C VAL A 117 -7.89 -12.65 -17.28
N GLN A 118 -7.31 -13.13 -16.18
CA GLN A 118 -7.03 -12.33 -14.99
C GLN A 118 -6.02 -11.21 -15.25
N PHE A 119 -4.97 -11.49 -16.02
CA PHE A 119 -3.99 -10.49 -16.41
C PHE A 119 -4.66 -9.34 -17.20
N LEU A 120 -5.52 -9.68 -18.16
CA LEU A 120 -6.28 -8.69 -18.93
C LEU A 120 -7.24 -7.88 -18.05
N MET A 121 -7.91 -8.53 -17.09
CA MET A 121 -8.78 -7.86 -16.12
C MET A 121 -8.01 -6.84 -15.29
N LEU A 122 -6.86 -7.22 -14.74
CA LEU A 122 -6.01 -6.33 -13.95
C LEU A 122 -5.49 -5.18 -14.83
N GLY A 123 -4.99 -5.47 -16.03
CA GLY A 123 -4.58 -4.41 -16.98
C GLY A 123 -5.71 -3.41 -17.30
N PHE A 124 -6.94 -3.88 -17.49
CA PHE A 124 -8.08 -3.01 -17.75
C PHE A 124 -8.47 -2.20 -16.50
N LEU A 125 -8.37 -2.78 -15.30
CA LEU A 125 -8.64 -2.09 -14.04
C LEU A 125 -7.65 -0.94 -13.79
N ALA A 126 -6.38 -1.11 -14.20
CA ALA A 126 -5.34 -0.09 -14.11
C ALA A 126 -5.65 1.13 -15.00
N ALA A 127 -6.42 0.97 -16.07
CA ALA A 127 -6.77 2.06 -16.97
C ALA A 127 -7.80 3.04 -16.37
N PHE A 128 -8.50 2.67 -15.30
CA PHE A 128 -9.55 3.47 -14.65
C PHE A 128 -9.17 3.95 -13.25
N THR A 129 -7.87 4.09 -12.97
CA THR A 129 -7.37 4.52 -11.65
C THR A 129 -7.32 6.03 -11.50
N SER A 130 -7.16 6.80 -12.59
CA SER A 130 -6.99 8.26 -12.52
C SER A 130 -8.19 8.96 -11.90
N ASN A 131 -7.96 9.90 -10.98
CA ASN A 131 -9.02 10.70 -10.34
C ASN A 131 -10.21 9.89 -9.79
N PHE A 132 -9.97 8.65 -9.36
CA PHE A 132 -11.00 7.83 -8.74
C PHE A 132 -11.50 8.49 -7.45
N ASP A 133 -12.75 8.95 -7.46
CA ASP A 133 -13.36 9.66 -6.35
C ASP A 133 -14.76 9.14 -6.06
N VAL A 134 -14.90 8.51 -4.89
CA VAL A 134 -16.14 7.91 -4.35
C VAL A 134 -17.16 8.98 -3.96
N SER A 135 -16.74 10.23 -3.73
CA SER A 135 -17.62 11.32 -3.34
C SER A 135 -18.43 11.89 -4.51
N ILE A 136 -17.97 11.67 -5.75
CA ILE A 136 -18.64 12.12 -6.98
C ILE A 136 -20.00 11.42 -7.08
N GLY A 137 -21.05 12.22 -6.92
CA GLY A 137 -22.44 11.78 -6.94
C GLY A 137 -23.04 11.35 -5.59
N ILE A 138 -22.34 11.54 -4.47
CA ILE A 138 -22.93 11.49 -3.11
C ILE A 138 -23.30 12.91 -2.64
N HIS A 139 -22.47 13.90 -2.98
CA HIS A 139 -22.79 15.30 -2.77
C HIS A 139 -23.72 15.79 -3.89
N PRO A 140 -24.79 16.55 -3.58
CA PRO A 140 -25.58 17.20 -4.61
C PRO A 140 -24.64 18.11 -5.41
N ALA A 141 -24.70 18.03 -6.74
CA ALA A 141 -23.90 18.86 -7.62
C ALA A 141 -24.04 20.33 -7.18
N GLY A 142 -22.94 20.94 -6.72
CA GLY A 142 -22.89 22.38 -6.58
C GLY A 142 -22.94 23.01 -7.97
N ASP A 143 -23.45 24.25 -8.07
CA ASP A 143 -23.63 25.03 -9.32
C ASP A 143 -22.34 25.28 -10.15
N GLN A 144 -21.20 24.68 -9.78
CA GLN A 144 -19.95 24.80 -10.51
C GLN A 144 -19.91 23.73 -11.61
N ALA A 145 -19.99 24.17 -12.86
CA ALA A 145 -19.85 23.33 -14.04
C ALA A 145 -18.48 22.63 -14.02
N SER A 146 -18.44 21.41 -13.48
CA SER A 146 -17.27 20.55 -13.61
C SER A 146 -17.09 20.18 -15.08
N ASP A 147 -15.84 20.10 -15.53
CA ASP A 147 -15.53 19.84 -16.93
C ASP A 147 -16.17 18.50 -17.35
N THR A 148 -17.13 18.57 -18.29
CA THR A 148 -18.03 17.44 -18.60
C THR A 148 -17.31 16.15 -19.01
N ALA A 149 -16.05 16.26 -19.46
CA ALA A 149 -15.22 15.12 -19.85
C ALA A 149 -14.64 14.35 -18.64
N ASP A 150 -14.22 15.05 -17.58
CA ASP A 150 -13.64 14.43 -16.39
C ASP A 150 -14.71 13.69 -15.57
N GLU A 151 -15.89 14.29 -15.44
CA GLU A 151 -17.03 13.65 -14.78
C GLU A 151 -17.48 12.39 -15.54
N GLN A 152 -17.52 12.44 -16.88
CA GLN A 152 -17.82 11.28 -17.71
C GLN A 152 -16.77 10.17 -17.56
N TYR A 153 -15.49 10.51 -17.53
CA TYR A 153 -14.41 9.54 -17.34
C TYR A 153 -14.56 8.80 -15.99
N VAL A 154 -14.84 9.53 -14.91
CA VAL A 154 -15.05 8.92 -13.58
C VAL A 154 -16.27 7.99 -13.58
N ILE A 155 -17.40 8.40 -14.19
CA ILE A 155 -18.60 7.57 -14.30
C ILE A 155 -18.31 6.28 -15.09
N HIS A 156 -17.60 6.39 -16.21
CA HIS A 156 -17.17 5.23 -16.99
C HIS A 156 -16.22 4.32 -16.20
N GLY A 157 -15.33 4.90 -15.39
CA GLY A 157 -14.44 4.17 -14.49
C GLY A 157 -15.20 3.33 -13.46
N PHE A 158 -16.21 3.89 -12.79
CA PHE A 158 -17.05 3.15 -11.85
C PHE A 158 -17.76 1.96 -12.51
N HIS A 159 -18.30 2.18 -13.71
CA HIS A 159 -18.97 1.14 -14.47
C HIS A 159 -17.99 0.02 -14.88
N ALA A 160 -16.81 0.38 -15.38
CA ALA A 160 -15.77 -0.57 -15.75
C ALA A 160 -15.30 -1.40 -14.54
N ILE A 161 -15.05 -0.77 -13.39
CA ILE A 161 -14.68 -1.47 -12.15
C ILE A 161 -15.77 -2.46 -11.74
N GLY A 162 -17.04 -2.06 -11.79
CA GLY A 162 -18.17 -2.95 -11.50
C GLY A 162 -18.22 -4.17 -12.42
N ILE A 163 -17.98 -3.98 -13.72
CA ILE A 163 -17.93 -5.08 -14.70
C ILE A 163 -16.78 -6.02 -14.37
N ILE A 164 -15.57 -5.49 -14.15
CA ILE A 164 -14.38 -6.31 -13.85
C ILE A 164 -14.60 -7.12 -12.57
N LEU A 165 -15.17 -6.52 -11.52
CA LEU A 165 -15.50 -7.22 -10.29
C LEU A 165 -16.48 -8.36 -10.55
N LEU A 166 -17.52 -8.15 -11.37
CA LEU A 166 -18.46 -9.22 -11.72
C LEU A 166 -17.76 -10.33 -12.51
N ILE A 167 -16.99 -10.01 -13.55
CA ILE A 167 -16.32 -11.03 -14.36
C ILE A 167 -15.31 -11.81 -13.51
N SER A 168 -14.58 -11.16 -12.58
CA SER A 168 -13.67 -11.86 -11.67
C SER A 168 -14.40 -12.90 -10.81
N ARG A 169 -15.60 -12.58 -10.32
CA ARG A 169 -16.43 -13.53 -9.53
C ARG A 169 -16.98 -14.64 -10.40
N LEU A 170 -17.38 -14.35 -11.63
CA LEU A 170 -17.87 -15.36 -12.56
C LEU A 170 -16.76 -16.35 -12.96
N VAL A 171 -15.54 -15.87 -13.20
CA VAL A 171 -14.38 -16.73 -13.47
C VAL A 171 -14.10 -17.63 -12.26
N LEU A 172 -14.04 -17.06 -11.06
CA LEU A 172 -13.81 -17.82 -9.83
C LEU A 172 -14.95 -18.83 -9.55
N LEU A 173 -16.20 -18.45 -9.83
CA LEU A 173 -17.37 -19.33 -9.74
C LEU A 173 -17.24 -20.53 -10.68
N LEU A 174 -16.81 -20.31 -11.94
CA LEU A 174 -16.58 -21.38 -12.90
C LEU A 174 -15.46 -22.32 -12.45
N GLU A 175 -14.39 -21.77 -11.90
CA GLU A 175 -13.24 -22.50 -11.34
C GLU A 175 -13.65 -23.39 -10.15
N TYR A 176 -14.39 -22.86 -9.18
CA TYR A 176 -14.91 -23.66 -8.04
C TYR A 176 -15.98 -24.67 -8.46
N LEU A 177 -16.82 -24.33 -9.44
CA LEU A 177 -17.83 -25.25 -9.97
C LEU A 177 -17.18 -26.44 -10.69
N ASP A 178 -16.10 -26.21 -11.43
CA ASP A 178 -15.31 -27.29 -12.04
C ASP A 178 -14.73 -28.22 -10.97
N VAL A 179 -14.06 -27.67 -9.96
CA VAL A 179 -13.49 -28.47 -8.86
C VAL A 179 -14.58 -29.24 -8.10
N TYR A 180 -15.74 -28.61 -7.84
CA TYR A 180 -16.89 -29.27 -7.21
C TYR A 180 -17.41 -30.46 -8.04
N ARG A 181 -17.46 -30.34 -9.38
CA ARG A 181 -17.84 -31.45 -10.27
C ARG A 181 -16.87 -32.62 -10.16
N TYR A 182 -15.55 -32.36 -10.10
CA TYR A 182 -14.54 -33.40 -9.90
C TYR A 182 -14.65 -34.05 -8.51
N ALA A 183 -14.85 -33.25 -7.47
CA ALA A 183 -15.02 -33.73 -6.09
C ALA A 183 -16.22 -34.69 -5.99
N ARG A 184 -17.35 -34.33 -6.62
CA ARG A 184 -18.55 -35.17 -6.67
C ARG A 184 -18.33 -36.47 -7.45
N LYS A 185 -17.61 -36.43 -8.58
CA LYS A 185 -17.30 -37.63 -9.37
C LYS A 185 -16.42 -38.62 -8.62
N ARG A 186 -15.48 -38.14 -7.79
CA ARG A 186 -14.56 -38.98 -7.01
C ARG A 186 -15.11 -39.44 -5.66
N ASN A 187 -16.37 -39.12 -5.31
CA ASN A 187 -16.90 -39.32 -3.96
C ASN A 187 -15.93 -38.78 -2.90
N ALA A 188 -15.38 -37.58 -3.13
CA ALA A 188 -14.58 -36.88 -2.12
C ALA A 188 -15.37 -36.76 -0.82
N SER A 189 -14.67 -36.58 0.31
CA SER A 189 -15.31 -36.57 1.63
C SER A 189 -16.53 -35.65 1.64
N GLU A 190 -17.62 -36.08 2.28
CA GLU A 190 -18.88 -35.32 2.32
C GLU A 190 -18.66 -33.90 2.87
N LEU A 191 -17.68 -33.76 3.77
CA LEU A 191 -17.23 -32.48 4.33
C LEU A 191 -16.61 -31.58 3.25
N ASP A 192 -15.70 -32.08 2.42
CA ASP A 192 -15.07 -31.30 1.34
C ASP A 192 -16.09 -30.84 0.30
N GLY A 193 -17.02 -31.72 -0.09
CA GLY A 193 -18.08 -31.42 -1.05
C GLY A 193 -19.06 -30.35 -0.56
N ARG A 194 -19.51 -30.42 0.70
CA ARG A 194 -20.35 -29.39 1.33
C ARG A 194 -19.63 -28.05 1.44
N SER A 195 -18.32 -28.09 1.63
CA SER A 195 -17.49 -26.91 1.79
C SER A 195 -17.34 -26.14 0.47
N LEU A 196 -17.00 -26.83 -0.62
CA LEU A 196 -16.95 -26.27 -1.97
C LEU A 196 -18.32 -25.70 -2.40
N LEU A 197 -19.40 -26.40 -2.07
CA LEU A 197 -20.76 -25.93 -2.36
C LEU A 197 -21.07 -24.60 -1.65
N ARG A 198 -20.64 -24.42 -0.39
CA ARG A 198 -20.81 -23.13 0.31
C ARG A 198 -20.10 -21.98 -0.40
N MET A 199 -18.90 -22.22 -0.94
CA MET A 199 -18.17 -21.21 -1.72
C MET A 199 -18.88 -20.88 -3.03
N VAL A 200 -19.36 -21.89 -3.76
CA VAL A 200 -20.15 -21.69 -4.99
C VAL A 200 -21.41 -20.88 -4.72
N ILE A 201 -22.13 -21.20 -3.63
CA ILE A 201 -23.33 -20.44 -3.22
C ILE A 201 -22.95 -18.99 -2.87
N ALA A 202 -21.88 -18.79 -2.10
CA ALA A 202 -21.42 -17.46 -1.72
C ALA A 202 -21.04 -16.60 -2.94
N LEU A 203 -20.29 -17.16 -3.89
CA LEU A 203 -19.91 -16.48 -5.13
C LEU A 203 -21.12 -16.19 -6.03
N THR A 204 -22.15 -17.05 -6.02
CA THR A 204 -23.39 -16.81 -6.75
C THR A 204 -24.16 -15.63 -6.15
N ILE A 205 -24.29 -15.57 -4.81
CA ILE A 205 -24.95 -14.47 -4.11
C ILE A 205 -24.14 -13.17 -4.27
N SER A 206 -22.81 -13.24 -4.17
CA SER A 206 -21.92 -12.10 -4.42
C SER A 206 -22.09 -11.56 -5.84
N SER A 207 -22.12 -12.43 -6.85
CA SER A 207 -22.37 -12.05 -8.24
C SER A 207 -23.72 -11.36 -8.40
N LEU A 208 -24.77 -11.81 -7.70
CA LEU A 208 -26.07 -11.16 -7.70
C LEU A 208 -26.03 -9.75 -7.11
N PHE A 209 -25.32 -9.54 -5.99
CA PHE A 209 -25.12 -8.20 -5.44
C PHE A 209 -24.37 -7.28 -6.41
N LEU A 210 -23.36 -7.79 -7.11
CA LEU A 210 -22.62 -7.01 -8.12
C LEU A 210 -23.46 -6.69 -9.35
N ILE A 211 -24.34 -7.60 -9.79
CA ILE A 211 -25.32 -7.32 -10.86
C ILE A 211 -26.29 -6.22 -10.43
N VAL A 212 -26.82 -6.28 -9.21
CA VAL A 212 -27.70 -5.24 -8.66
C VAL A 212 -26.96 -3.89 -8.61
N ALA A 213 -25.69 -3.87 -8.21
CA ALA A 213 -24.87 -2.67 -8.22
C ALA A 213 -24.67 -2.11 -9.64
N LEU A 214 -24.42 -2.97 -10.63
CA LEU A 214 -24.26 -2.56 -12.03
C LEU A 214 -25.55 -1.98 -12.61
N VAL A 215 -26.69 -2.64 -12.39
CA VAL A 215 -28.00 -2.14 -12.83
C VAL A 215 -28.34 -0.81 -12.16
N ALA A 216 -28.07 -0.66 -10.86
CA ALA A 216 -28.20 0.62 -10.16
C ALA A 216 -27.31 1.72 -10.77
N SER A 217 -26.16 1.35 -11.35
CA SER A 217 -25.26 2.27 -12.03
C SER A 217 -25.70 2.71 -13.41
N GLU A 218 -26.32 1.82 -14.19
CA GLU A 218 -26.83 2.15 -15.52
C GLU A 218 -28.15 2.94 -15.46
N THR A 219 -29.03 2.62 -14.51
CA THR A 219 -30.38 3.18 -14.44
C THR A 219 -30.42 4.65 -14.05
N SER A 220 -29.57 5.11 -13.13
CA SER A 220 -29.43 6.54 -12.81
C SER A 220 -28.03 6.82 -12.23
N PRO A 221 -27.03 7.13 -13.07
CA PRO A 221 -25.64 7.26 -12.64
C PRO A 221 -25.39 8.42 -11.66
N ALA A 222 -26.16 9.50 -11.76
CA ALA A 222 -25.99 10.71 -10.95
C ALA A 222 -26.89 10.78 -9.70
N HIS A 223 -27.75 9.77 -9.45
CA HIS A 223 -28.66 9.82 -8.30
C HIS A 223 -27.94 9.36 -7.01
N PRO A 224 -27.95 10.16 -5.93
CA PRO A 224 -27.15 9.89 -4.72
C PRO A 224 -27.51 8.57 -4.04
N THR A 225 -28.80 8.23 -4.00
CA THR A 225 -29.25 6.94 -3.45
C THR A 225 -28.69 5.75 -4.23
N ASN A 226 -28.57 5.85 -5.56
CA ASN A 226 -28.05 4.75 -6.37
C ASN A 226 -26.55 4.58 -6.17
N ASN A 227 -25.81 5.68 -6.02
CA ASN A 227 -24.37 5.63 -5.71
C ASN A 227 -24.12 4.97 -4.35
N ILE A 228 -24.91 5.29 -3.32
CA ILE A 228 -24.83 4.62 -2.02
C ILE A 228 -25.12 3.11 -2.16
N VAL A 229 -26.17 2.73 -2.88
CA VAL A 229 -26.53 1.32 -3.10
C VAL A 229 -25.38 0.56 -3.77
N LYS A 230 -24.68 1.14 -4.75
CA LYS A 230 -23.52 0.51 -5.40
C LYS A 230 -22.44 0.13 -4.39
N PHE A 231 -21.99 1.08 -3.56
CA PHE A 231 -20.93 0.84 -2.57
C PHE A 231 -21.37 -0.16 -1.49
N VAL A 232 -22.62 -0.07 -1.04
CA VAL A 232 -23.18 -1.03 -0.07
C VAL A 232 -23.19 -2.44 -0.66
N MET A 233 -23.60 -2.60 -1.92
CA MET A 233 -23.63 -3.91 -2.59
C MET A 233 -22.23 -4.46 -2.87
N TRP A 234 -21.27 -3.62 -3.29
CA TRP A 234 -19.86 -4.01 -3.41
C TRP A 234 -19.31 -4.47 -2.05
N GLY A 235 -19.51 -3.68 -0.99
CA GLY A 235 -19.08 -4.02 0.35
C GLY A 235 -19.72 -5.31 0.87
N ALA A 236 -21.03 -5.49 0.67
CA ALA A 236 -21.76 -6.69 1.07
C ALA A 236 -21.25 -7.95 0.36
N ALA A 237 -20.95 -7.85 -0.95
CA ALA A 237 -20.35 -8.93 -1.72
C ALA A 237 -18.98 -9.35 -1.13
N LEU A 238 -18.09 -8.38 -0.89
CA LEU A 238 -16.77 -8.64 -0.33
C LEU A 238 -16.84 -9.21 1.10
N LEU A 239 -17.71 -8.67 1.95
CA LEU A 239 -17.87 -9.13 3.33
C LEU A 239 -18.41 -10.56 3.38
N LEU A 240 -19.37 -10.90 2.51
CA LEU A 240 -19.88 -12.27 2.39
C LEU A 240 -18.77 -13.24 2.03
N GLU A 241 -17.97 -12.91 1.01
CA GLU A 241 -16.88 -13.76 0.54
C GLU A 241 -15.80 -13.94 1.63
N MET A 242 -15.42 -12.85 2.30
CA MET A 242 -14.43 -12.89 3.37
C MET A 242 -14.93 -13.65 4.60
N ALA A 243 -16.22 -13.53 4.94
CA ALA A 243 -16.83 -14.27 6.03
C ALA A 243 -16.87 -15.78 5.74
N VAL A 244 -17.22 -16.17 4.51
CA VAL A 244 -17.25 -17.57 4.09
C VAL A 244 -15.84 -18.19 4.07
N TYR A 245 -14.81 -17.43 3.69
CA TYR A 245 -13.42 -17.86 3.81
C TYR A 245 -12.99 -18.04 5.28
N THR A 246 -13.22 -17.03 6.11
CA THR A 246 -12.71 -16.99 7.49
C THR A 246 -13.42 -18.01 8.38
N PHE A 247 -14.75 -18.06 8.33
CA PHE A 247 -15.58 -18.89 9.21
C PHE A 247 -16.03 -20.20 8.56
N GLY A 248 -16.05 -20.28 7.23
CA GLY A 248 -16.39 -21.52 6.55
C GLY A 248 -15.30 -22.56 6.72
N ALA A 249 -15.67 -23.80 7.01
CA ALA A 249 -14.74 -24.94 6.92
C ALA A 249 -14.29 -25.25 5.47
N ALA A 250 -14.63 -24.38 4.50
CA ALA A 250 -14.45 -24.51 3.07
C ALA A 250 -13.14 -23.98 2.51
N ALA A 251 -12.43 -23.15 3.28
CA ALA A 251 -11.13 -22.66 2.85
C ALA A 251 -10.06 -23.76 2.81
N PHE A 252 -10.28 -24.92 3.45
CA PHE A 252 -9.29 -25.99 3.49
C PHE A 252 -10.00 -27.34 3.27
N PRO A 253 -9.63 -28.09 2.21
CA PRO A 253 -10.02 -29.49 2.15
C PRO A 253 -9.48 -30.18 3.41
N VAL A 254 -10.36 -30.88 4.13
CA VAL A 254 -10.03 -31.68 5.32
C VAL A 254 -9.19 -32.89 4.90
N SER A 255 -9.29 -33.30 3.63
CA SER A 255 -8.54 -34.42 3.10
C SER A 255 -7.13 -34.03 2.68
N GLU A 256 -6.14 -34.80 3.15
CA GLU A 256 -4.77 -34.86 2.61
C GLU A 256 -4.71 -35.22 1.10
N THR A 257 -5.86 -35.46 0.46
CA THR A 257 -5.98 -35.94 -0.92
C THR A 257 -6.04 -34.82 -1.96
N ALA A 258 -6.33 -33.57 -1.58
CA ALA A 258 -6.25 -32.43 -2.49
C ALA A 258 -4.78 -32.05 -2.73
N ARG A 259 -4.37 -32.04 -4.00
CA ARG A 259 -2.98 -31.79 -4.40
C ARG A 259 -2.57 -30.34 -4.11
N LYS A 260 -1.61 -30.13 -3.20
CA LYS A 260 -0.96 -28.82 -2.99
C LYS A 260 0.14 -28.62 -4.04
N SER A 261 -0.22 -28.05 -5.18
CA SER A 261 0.73 -27.80 -6.29
C SER A 261 1.35 -26.41 -6.26
N ALA A 262 0.68 -25.44 -5.64
CA ALA A 262 1.07 -24.03 -5.58
C ALA A 262 1.65 -23.64 -4.22
N SER A 263 2.35 -22.51 -4.15
CA SER A 263 2.93 -22.02 -2.90
C SER A 263 1.85 -21.74 -1.84
N PRO A 264 2.15 -21.99 -0.55
CA PRO A 264 1.25 -21.65 0.54
C PRO A 264 0.87 -20.18 0.54
N ILE A 265 -0.32 -19.87 1.07
CA ILE A 265 -0.85 -18.50 1.14
C ILE A 265 0.08 -17.57 1.92
N GLU A 266 0.79 -18.08 2.93
CA GLU A 266 1.80 -17.31 3.67
C GLU A 266 2.94 -16.79 2.77
N GLU A 267 3.51 -17.64 1.91
CA GLU A 267 4.62 -17.28 1.02
C GLU A 267 4.16 -16.22 0.00
N ARG A 268 2.90 -16.32 -0.46
CA ARG A 268 2.32 -15.35 -1.40
C ARG A 268 1.95 -14.01 -0.76
N LEU A 269 1.46 -14.01 0.48
CA LEU A 269 1.23 -12.77 1.25
C LEU A 269 2.54 -12.05 1.55
N PHE A 270 3.58 -12.79 1.88
CA PHE A 270 4.92 -12.26 2.08
C PHE A 270 5.46 -11.63 0.79
N ALA A 271 5.35 -12.34 -0.34
CA ALA A 271 5.76 -11.82 -1.64
C ALA A 271 4.98 -10.54 -1.99
N LEU A 272 3.66 -10.54 -1.80
CA LEU A 272 2.83 -9.36 -2.02
C LEU A 272 3.26 -8.17 -1.15
N THR A 273 3.56 -8.39 0.14
CA THR A 273 4.02 -7.32 1.04
C THR A 273 5.31 -6.68 0.53
N ILE A 274 6.27 -7.50 0.09
CA ILE A 274 7.52 -7.01 -0.50
C ILE A 274 7.25 -6.19 -1.75
N ILE A 275 6.36 -6.66 -2.61
CA ILE A 275 6.03 -5.96 -3.85
C ILE A 275 5.34 -4.62 -3.55
N ILE A 276 4.43 -4.56 -2.57
CA ILE A 276 3.79 -3.32 -2.11
C ILE A 276 4.83 -2.32 -1.59
N ILE A 277 5.77 -2.78 -0.76
CA ILE A 277 6.88 -1.93 -0.26
C ILE A 277 7.76 -1.45 -1.42
N GLY A 278 8.06 -2.33 -2.38
CA GLY A 278 8.83 -2.02 -3.57
C GLY A 278 8.15 -0.97 -4.47
N GLU A 279 6.83 -1.06 -4.65
CA GLU A 279 6.08 -0.05 -5.39
C GLU A 279 6.01 1.28 -4.63
N GLY A 280 5.92 1.27 -3.30
CA GLY A 280 6.04 2.50 -2.51
C GLY A 280 7.43 3.16 -2.61
N LEU A 281 8.51 2.38 -2.82
CA LEU A 281 9.82 2.93 -3.16
C LEU A 281 9.85 3.54 -4.56
N ASN A 282 9.27 2.83 -5.53
CA ASN A 282 9.17 3.30 -6.91
C ASN A 282 8.41 4.62 -7.00
N SER A 283 7.27 4.73 -6.30
CA SER A 283 6.45 5.94 -6.27
C SER A 283 7.10 7.12 -5.52
N ALA A 284 8.13 6.87 -4.71
CA ALA A 284 8.89 7.90 -4.01
C ALA A 284 10.02 8.51 -4.85
N ILE A 285 10.39 7.92 -6.00
CA ILE A 285 11.48 8.40 -6.86
C ILE A 285 11.21 9.83 -7.34
N ASP A 286 10.02 10.10 -7.89
CA ASP A 286 9.68 11.42 -8.43
C ASP A 286 9.72 12.53 -7.35
N PRO A 287 9.11 12.34 -6.16
CA PRO A 287 9.30 13.26 -5.04
C PRO A 287 10.77 13.48 -4.67
N ILE A 288 11.58 12.42 -4.57
CA ILE A 288 13.01 12.53 -4.21
C ILE A 288 13.79 13.32 -5.26
N VAL A 289 13.57 13.04 -6.55
CA VAL A 289 14.22 13.76 -7.66
C VAL A 289 13.76 15.22 -7.70
N GLY A 290 12.46 15.46 -7.49
CA GLY A 290 11.91 16.81 -7.36
C GLY A 290 12.58 17.57 -6.22
N THR A 291 12.71 16.95 -5.06
CA THR A 291 13.41 17.52 -3.90
C THR A 291 14.88 17.78 -4.18
N ALA A 292 15.60 16.87 -4.83
CA ALA A 292 17.01 17.04 -5.15
C ALA A 292 17.27 18.18 -6.15
N ARG A 293 16.31 18.45 -7.05
CA ARG A 293 16.34 19.59 -7.98
C ARG A 293 15.92 20.91 -7.35
N SER A 294 15.48 20.89 -6.09
CA SER A 294 14.83 22.06 -5.50
C SER A 294 15.80 23.18 -5.14
N ILE A 295 15.37 24.44 -5.36
CA ILE A 295 16.10 25.62 -4.91
C ILE A 295 16.25 25.67 -3.38
N GLY A 296 15.34 25.01 -2.65
CA GLY A 296 15.38 24.87 -1.19
C GLY A 296 16.20 23.69 -0.69
N PHE A 297 16.98 23.01 -1.53
CA PHE A 297 17.78 21.85 -1.13
C PHE A 297 18.86 22.25 -0.13
N ASN A 298 18.81 21.63 1.05
CA ASN A 298 19.75 21.85 2.14
C ASN A 298 19.96 20.56 2.94
N PHE A 299 20.85 20.58 3.93
CA PHE A 299 21.15 19.41 4.75
C PHE A 299 19.91 18.82 5.44
N LYS A 300 18.97 19.68 5.89
CA LYS A 300 17.73 19.28 6.54
C LYS A 300 16.84 18.47 5.57
N VAL A 301 16.66 18.95 4.35
CA VAL A 301 15.92 18.23 3.29
C VAL A 301 16.63 16.92 2.93
N GLY A 302 17.96 16.92 2.86
CA GLY A 302 18.75 15.70 2.67
C GLY A 302 18.54 14.65 3.76
N ALA A 303 18.43 15.09 5.02
CA ALA A 303 18.11 14.21 6.15
C ALA A 303 16.67 13.65 6.09
N GLU A 304 15.72 14.39 5.54
CA GLU A 304 14.35 13.90 5.28
C GLU A 304 14.33 12.81 4.20
N ILE A 305 15.08 12.98 3.10
CA ILE A 305 15.24 11.93 2.07
C ILE A 305 15.83 10.66 2.68
N PHE A 306 16.90 10.80 3.46
CA PHE A 306 17.51 9.66 4.16
C PHE A 306 16.50 8.99 5.11
N SER A 307 15.73 9.78 5.85
CA SER A 307 14.70 9.28 6.76
C SER A 307 13.61 8.51 6.02
N LEU A 308 13.16 8.99 4.85
CA LEU A 308 12.20 8.28 4.01
C LEU A 308 12.72 6.89 3.63
N GLY A 309 13.95 6.81 3.11
CA GLY A 309 14.57 5.52 2.74
C GLY A 309 14.70 4.57 3.94
N MET A 310 15.06 5.10 5.11
CA MET A 310 15.15 4.31 6.34
C MET A 310 13.79 3.88 6.87
N ILE A 311 12.73 4.69 6.74
CA ILE A 311 11.36 4.31 7.09
C ILE A 311 10.93 3.11 6.25
N VAL A 312 11.18 3.11 4.94
CA VAL A 312 10.86 1.96 4.09
C VAL A 312 11.62 0.72 4.54
N LEU A 313 12.94 0.82 4.70
CA LEU A 313 13.78 -0.30 5.12
C LEU A 313 13.32 -0.88 6.47
N LEU A 314 13.06 -0.01 7.46
CA LEU A 314 12.62 -0.44 8.78
C LEU A 314 11.19 -0.99 8.75
N THR A 315 10.30 -0.49 7.90
CA THR A 315 8.97 -1.08 7.68
C THR A 315 9.12 -2.51 7.19
N TYR A 316 9.99 -2.76 6.21
CA TYR A 316 10.30 -4.12 5.76
C TYR A 316 10.86 -5.00 6.89
N VAL A 317 11.90 -4.53 7.59
CA VAL A 317 12.57 -5.33 8.63
C VAL A 317 11.64 -5.62 9.82
N LEU A 318 10.85 -4.65 10.26
CA LEU A 318 9.89 -4.81 11.35
C LEU A 318 8.75 -5.77 10.97
N TYR A 319 8.27 -5.72 9.73
CA TYR A 319 7.35 -6.74 9.21
C TYR A 319 7.95 -8.14 9.28
N MET A 320 9.16 -8.34 8.75
CA MET A 320 9.80 -9.67 8.68
C MET A 320 10.11 -10.25 10.05
N THR A 321 10.56 -9.42 10.98
CA THR A 321 10.85 -9.84 12.36
C THR A 321 9.57 -10.19 13.13
N SER A 322 8.47 -9.50 12.87
CA SER A 322 7.16 -9.79 13.48
C SER A 322 6.43 -11.00 12.87
N TYR A 323 6.72 -11.36 11.62
CA TYR A 323 6.06 -12.47 10.93
C TYR A 323 6.67 -13.84 11.25
N ASN A 324 7.97 -13.91 11.56
CA ASN A 324 8.74 -15.16 11.72
C ASN A 324 8.38 -16.01 12.97
N THR A 325 7.23 -15.80 13.61
CA THR A 325 6.87 -16.44 14.88
C THR A 325 5.77 -17.49 14.71
N ARG A 326 6.17 -18.74 14.48
CA ARG A 326 5.42 -20.01 14.70
C ARG A 326 4.04 -20.15 14.01
N ALA A 327 3.73 -21.35 13.54
CA ALA A 327 2.40 -21.65 12.99
C ALA A 327 1.32 -21.36 14.05
N ALA A 328 0.35 -20.51 13.72
CA ALA A 328 -0.73 -20.21 14.65
C ALA A 328 -1.41 -21.53 15.08
N PRO A 329 -1.67 -21.73 16.39
CA PRO A 329 -1.96 -23.07 16.94
C PRO A 329 -3.30 -23.63 16.48
N THR A 330 -4.19 -22.78 15.94
CA THR A 330 -5.51 -23.19 15.45
C THR A 330 -5.73 -22.74 14.01
N GLN A 331 -6.47 -23.53 13.25
CA GLN A 331 -6.84 -23.20 11.85
C GLN A 331 -7.59 -21.87 11.75
N LEU A 332 -8.43 -21.53 12.73
CA LEU A 332 -9.13 -20.25 12.76
C LEU A 332 -8.15 -19.08 12.88
N ARG A 333 -7.11 -19.19 13.72
CA ARG A 333 -6.09 -18.14 13.84
C ARG A 333 -5.32 -17.96 12.55
N GLN A 334 -4.95 -19.05 11.86
CA GLN A 334 -4.30 -18.97 10.55
C GLN A 334 -5.16 -18.20 9.52
N ARG A 335 -6.47 -18.42 9.52
CA ARG A 335 -7.41 -17.69 8.64
C ARG A 335 -7.53 -16.21 9.01
N VAL A 336 -7.64 -15.92 10.30
CA VAL A 336 -7.69 -14.53 10.79
C VAL A 336 -6.39 -13.81 10.46
N VAL A 337 -5.24 -14.49 10.54
CA VAL A 337 -3.94 -13.93 10.13
C VAL A 337 -3.99 -13.52 8.66
N VAL A 338 -4.43 -14.39 7.74
CA VAL A 338 -4.59 -14.05 6.31
C VAL A 338 -5.50 -12.83 6.13
N ALA A 339 -6.67 -12.80 6.77
CA ALA A 339 -7.60 -11.68 6.68
C ALA A 339 -7.01 -10.37 7.24
N PHE A 340 -6.21 -10.44 8.31
CA PHE A 340 -5.58 -9.29 8.96
C PHE A 340 -4.42 -8.70 8.13
N HIS A 341 -3.94 -9.37 7.08
CA HIS A 341 -2.97 -8.76 6.17
C HIS A 341 -3.57 -7.61 5.35
N LEU A 342 -4.88 -7.62 5.09
CA LEU A 342 -5.53 -6.49 4.40
C LEU A 342 -5.33 -5.16 5.14
N PRO A 343 -5.74 -5.00 6.42
CA PRO A 343 -5.48 -3.77 7.15
C PRO A 343 -3.98 -3.49 7.33
N LEU A 344 -3.14 -4.52 7.46
CA LEU A 344 -1.70 -4.33 7.54
C LEU A 344 -1.11 -3.70 6.26
N HIS A 345 -1.47 -4.21 5.08
CA HIS A 345 -1.06 -3.63 3.81
C HIS A 345 -1.56 -2.18 3.67
N LEU A 346 -2.80 -1.90 4.08
CA LEU A 346 -3.33 -0.54 4.08
C LEU A 346 -2.49 0.41 4.93
N PHE A 347 -2.06 0.00 6.13
CA PHE A 347 -1.17 0.82 6.95
C PHE A 347 0.21 1.04 6.31
N VAL A 348 0.80 0.01 5.70
CA VAL A 348 2.07 0.14 4.98
C VAL A 348 1.94 1.14 3.83
N ILE A 349 0.89 1.02 3.04
CA ILE A 349 0.68 1.86 1.87
C ILE A 349 0.44 3.31 2.25
N LEU A 350 -0.49 3.56 3.19
CA LEU A 350 -0.76 4.91 3.67
C LEU A 350 0.49 5.53 4.31
N LEU A 351 1.30 4.75 5.03
CA LEU A 351 2.58 5.22 5.56
C LEU A 351 3.52 5.68 4.45
N LEU A 352 3.72 4.88 3.40
CA LEU A 352 4.63 5.20 2.30
C LEU A 352 4.13 6.39 1.47
N GLU A 353 2.86 6.36 1.06
CA GLU A 353 2.22 7.41 0.28
C GLU A 353 2.17 8.75 1.03
N GLY A 354 1.91 8.70 2.33
CA GLY A 354 1.92 9.90 3.12
C GLY A 354 3.33 10.39 3.49
N ALA A 355 4.31 9.49 3.68
CA ALA A 355 5.70 9.89 3.93
C ALA A 355 6.32 10.60 2.72
N LYS A 356 6.02 10.16 1.48
CA LYS A 356 6.44 10.89 0.27
C LYS A 356 5.74 12.23 0.14
N ALA A 357 4.45 12.32 0.49
CA ALA A 357 3.73 13.60 0.48
C ALA A 357 4.31 14.60 1.49
N VAL A 358 4.72 14.11 2.68
CA VAL A 358 5.43 14.90 3.69
C VAL A 358 6.76 15.44 3.15
N LEU A 359 7.54 14.62 2.44
CA LEU A 359 8.79 15.06 1.81
C LEU A 359 8.54 16.20 0.81
N SER A 360 7.52 16.05 -0.04
CA SER A 360 7.15 17.09 -1.02
C SER A 360 6.78 18.40 -0.34
N ILE A 361 5.94 18.37 0.70
CA ILE A 361 5.52 19.59 1.40
C ILE A 361 6.66 20.25 2.20
N SER A 362 7.53 19.46 2.86
CA SER A 362 8.73 20.00 3.51
C SER A 362 9.65 20.70 2.51
N THR A 363 9.80 20.12 1.32
CA THR A 363 10.57 20.70 0.21
C THR A 363 9.96 22.02 -0.25
N ILE A 364 8.63 22.07 -0.40
CA ILE A 364 7.90 23.29 -0.78
C ILE A 364 8.09 24.38 0.27
N TYR A 365 7.97 24.07 1.56
CA TYR A 365 8.22 25.05 2.63
C TYR A 365 9.65 25.61 2.57
N ASN A 366 10.67 24.75 2.45
CA ASN A 366 12.05 25.21 2.34
C ASN A 366 12.30 26.02 1.07
N SER A 367 11.69 25.62 -0.05
CA SER A 367 11.82 26.32 -1.33
C SER A 367 11.12 27.67 -1.30
N LYS A 368 9.96 27.76 -0.64
CA LYS A 368 9.27 29.03 -0.35
C LYS A 368 10.13 29.94 0.52
N ASP A 369 10.60 29.46 1.67
CA ASP A 369 11.41 30.28 2.58
C ASP A 369 12.71 30.78 1.92
N THR A 370 13.26 29.98 1.00
CA THR A 370 14.42 30.35 0.18
C THR A 370 14.04 31.38 -0.88
N LEU A 371 12.93 31.16 -1.60
CA LEU A 371 12.41 32.09 -2.61
C LEU A 371 12.09 33.46 -2.00
N ASP A 372 11.43 33.49 -0.84
CA ASP A 372 11.08 34.74 -0.14
C ASP A 372 12.34 35.54 0.23
N LYS A 373 13.38 34.88 0.77
CA LYS A 373 14.68 35.53 1.04
C LYS A 373 15.33 36.06 -0.24
N LEU A 374 15.38 35.23 -1.29
CA LEU A 374 16.01 35.59 -2.56
C LEU A 374 15.31 36.75 -3.26
N LEU A 375 13.98 36.80 -3.22
CA LEU A 375 13.22 37.89 -3.79
C LEU A 375 13.34 39.17 -2.95
N THR A 376 13.42 39.06 -1.63
CA THR A 376 13.71 40.20 -0.74
C THR A 376 15.09 40.77 -1.04
N ASP A 377 16.11 39.92 -1.18
CA ASP A 377 17.48 40.33 -1.53
C ASP A 377 17.56 40.92 -2.96
N ALA A 378 16.78 40.40 -3.92
CA ALA A 378 16.73 40.91 -5.29
C ALA A 378 16.19 42.35 -5.38
N VAL A 379 15.22 42.71 -4.51
CA VAL A 379 14.74 44.10 -4.38
C VAL A 379 15.86 45.03 -3.91
N HIS A 380 16.79 44.53 -3.09
CA HIS A 380 17.93 45.30 -2.58
C HIS A 380 19.15 45.28 -3.53
N HIS A 381 19.32 44.27 -4.39
CA HIS A 381 20.48 44.06 -5.25
C HIS A 381 20.15 43.44 -6.64
N PRO A 382 20.01 44.26 -7.71
CA PRO A 382 19.59 43.82 -9.05
C PRO A 382 20.50 42.81 -9.78
N LEU A 383 21.74 42.61 -9.31
CA LEU A 383 22.70 41.67 -9.92
C LEU A 383 22.53 40.23 -9.40
N ALA A 384 21.93 40.04 -8.21
CA ALA A 384 21.63 38.73 -7.64
C ALA A 384 20.36 38.09 -8.26
N GLU A 385 19.47 38.93 -8.80
CA GLU A 385 18.19 38.61 -9.45
C GLU A 385 18.34 37.62 -10.63
N ASN A 386 19.37 37.80 -11.47
CA ASN A 386 19.58 37.01 -12.69
C ASN A 386 20.04 35.57 -12.45
N GLY A 387 20.64 35.25 -11.29
CA GLY A 387 21.12 33.91 -10.97
C GLY A 387 19.99 32.95 -10.58
N VAL A 388 19.03 33.46 -9.80
CA VAL A 388 17.89 32.69 -9.25
C VAL A 388 16.81 32.51 -10.31
N LEU A 389 16.49 33.57 -11.05
CA LEU A 389 15.50 33.49 -12.13
C LEU A 389 16.00 32.52 -13.22
N ARG A 390 17.30 32.46 -13.51
CA ARG A 390 17.89 31.40 -14.35
C ARG A 390 17.69 29.98 -13.80
N GLN A 391 17.80 29.76 -12.49
CA GLN A 391 17.57 28.44 -11.89
C GLN A 391 16.11 28.00 -11.99
N LEU A 392 15.17 28.96 -11.96
CA LEU A 392 13.74 28.73 -12.19
C LEU A 392 13.37 28.75 -13.70
N ASN A 393 14.34 28.85 -14.60
CA ASN A 393 14.15 29.03 -16.04
C ASN A 393 13.28 30.25 -16.43
N LEU A 394 13.30 31.28 -15.59
CA LEU A 394 12.62 32.56 -15.77
C LEU A 394 13.61 33.61 -16.26
N ASN A 395 13.21 34.39 -17.27
CA ASN A 395 13.97 35.55 -17.72
C ASN A 395 13.40 36.81 -17.04
N ALA A 396 14.11 37.30 -16.02
CA ALA A 396 13.73 38.46 -15.20
C ALA A 396 13.34 39.69 -16.03
N THR A 397 14.16 40.01 -17.03
CA THR A 397 14.04 41.22 -17.83
C THR A 397 12.87 41.15 -18.78
N ASP A 398 12.65 39.97 -19.37
CA ASP A 398 11.53 39.70 -20.27
C ASP A 398 10.20 39.61 -19.51
N LEU A 399 10.18 38.98 -18.33
CA LEU A 399 9.00 38.92 -17.47
C LEU A 399 8.60 40.31 -16.97
N ARG A 400 9.57 41.09 -16.48
CA ARG A 400 9.36 42.48 -16.04
C ARG A 400 8.84 43.36 -17.18
N TYR A 401 9.38 43.21 -18.39
CA TYR A 401 8.94 43.96 -19.56
C TYR A 401 7.49 43.63 -19.96
N ARG A 402 7.11 42.35 -19.96
CA ARG A 402 5.72 41.91 -20.24
C ARG A 402 4.74 42.44 -19.19
N VAL A 403 5.11 42.42 -17.92
CA VAL A 403 4.28 42.95 -16.83
C VAL A 403 4.15 44.49 -16.92
N LEU A 404 5.21 45.20 -17.27
CA LEU A 404 5.19 46.66 -17.43
C LEU A 404 4.26 47.15 -18.54
N GLN A 405 3.95 46.33 -19.57
CA GLN A 405 2.97 46.69 -20.60
C GLN A 405 1.51 46.56 -20.13
N SER A 406 1.23 45.79 -19.07
CA SER A 406 -0.12 45.55 -18.55
C SER A 406 -0.54 46.55 -17.45
N ALA A 407 0.42 47.15 -16.74
CA ALA A 407 0.14 48.05 -15.61
C ALA A 407 -0.15 49.51 -16.05
N ASN A 408 -1.41 49.95 -15.93
CA ASN A 408 -1.89 51.24 -16.46
C ASN A 408 -2.15 52.32 -15.38
N ASN A 409 -1.35 52.38 -14.30
CA ASN A 409 -1.59 53.24 -13.13
C ASN A 409 -0.64 54.46 -13.02
N ASP A 410 -1.17 55.60 -12.56
CA ASP A 410 -0.51 56.92 -12.57
C ASP A 410 0.55 57.14 -11.46
N SER A 411 0.56 56.36 -10.38
CA SER A 411 1.55 56.53 -9.29
C SER A 411 2.71 55.51 -9.41
N THR A 412 3.93 56.04 -9.53
CA THR A 412 5.16 55.24 -9.74
C THR A 412 5.39 54.19 -8.65
N ASN A 413 5.07 54.50 -7.39
CA ASN A 413 5.26 53.59 -6.26
C ASN A 413 4.26 52.43 -6.28
N LEU A 414 2.97 52.71 -6.55
CA LEU A 414 1.94 51.68 -6.67
C LEU A 414 2.25 50.73 -7.83
N ARG A 415 2.69 51.29 -8.97
CA ARG A 415 3.09 50.51 -10.14
C ARG A 415 4.25 49.57 -9.85
N ASN A 416 5.27 50.02 -9.12
CA ASN A 416 6.42 49.18 -8.77
C ASN A 416 6.00 48.03 -7.83
N THR A 417 5.21 48.32 -6.80
CA THR A 417 4.67 47.29 -5.88
C THR A 417 3.80 46.27 -6.61
N GLU A 418 2.95 46.73 -7.54
CA GLU A 418 2.09 45.83 -8.33
C GLU A 418 2.92 44.91 -9.24
N VAL A 419 3.96 45.43 -9.91
CA VAL A 419 4.87 44.64 -10.76
C VAL A 419 5.59 43.58 -9.93
N GLU A 420 6.06 43.95 -8.74
CA GLU A 420 6.70 43.02 -7.81
C GLU A 420 5.74 41.88 -7.43
N LEU A 421 4.51 42.18 -7.00
CA LEU A 421 3.53 41.16 -6.61
C LEU A 421 3.18 40.19 -7.74
N ARG A 422 3.07 40.69 -8.98
CA ARG A 422 2.84 39.84 -10.16
C ARG A 422 4.05 38.93 -10.44
N LEU A 423 5.27 39.44 -10.26
CA LEU A 423 6.50 38.64 -10.35
C LEU A 423 6.55 37.56 -9.27
N TYR A 424 6.20 37.89 -8.02
CA TYR A 424 6.05 36.92 -6.93
C TYR A 424 5.05 35.82 -7.31
N ALA A 425 3.86 36.18 -7.80
CA ALA A 425 2.84 35.20 -8.20
C ALA A 425 3.35 34.23 -9.28
N LYS A 426 4.05 34.73 -10.31
CA LYS A 426 4.61 33.87 -11.37
C LYS A 426 5.75 32.98 -10.88
N ALA A 427 6.58 33.49 -9.96
CA ALA A 427 7.63 32.71 -9.33
C ALA A 427 7.03 31.57 -8.47
N TYR A 428 5.97 31.85 -7.70
CA TYR A 428 5.23 30.84 -6.94
C TYR A 428 4.55 29.81 -7.84
N GLU A 429 3.91 30.25 -8.93
CA GLU A 429 3.30 29.35 -9.91
C GLU A 429 4.34 28.40 -10.52
N THR A 430 5.47 28.94 -10.98
CA THR A 430 6.57 28.16 -11.56
C THR A 430 7.14 27.18 -10.53
N LEU A 431 7.29 27.63 -9.28
CA LEU A 431 7.72 26.79 -8.16
C LEU A 431 6.75 25.63 -7.97
N PHE A 432 5.45 25.89 -7.81
CA PHE A 432 4.48 24.83 -7.57
C PHE A 432 4.29 23.89 -8.77
N GLN A 433 4.36 24.41 -10.01
CA GLN A 433 4.32 23.61 -11.24
C GLN A 433 5.54 22.70 -11.35
N THR A 434 6.73 23.21 -11.04
CA THR A 434 7.98 22.41 -11.06
C THR A 434 7.90 21.20 -10.14
N TYR A 435 7.15 21.31 -9.04
CA TYR A 435 6.97 20.22 -8.07
C TYR A 435 5.63 19.50 -8.20
N SER A 436 4.86 19.70 -9.28
CA SER A 436 3.51 19.11 -9.48
C SER A 436 2.58 19.30 -8.27
N ALA A 437 2.79 20.39 -7.53
CA ALA A 437 2.21 20.63 -6.22
C ALA A 437 0.94 21.50 -6.26
N ILE A 438 0.42 21.78 -7.45
CA ILE A 438 -0.72 22.67 -7.66
C ILE A 438 -1.75 22.01 -8.56
N LYS A 439 -3.05 22.24 -8.27
CA LYS A 439 -4.14 21.91 -9.18
C LYS A 439 -4.24 22.95 -10.29
N ASP A 440 -4.84 22.59 -11.41
CA ASP A 440 -5.07 23.50 -12.53
C ASP A 440 -5.85 24.75 -12.09
N GLU A 441 -6.81 24.63 -11.18
CA GLU A 441 -7.58 25.76 -10.65
C GLU A 441 -6.69 26.78 -9.88
N THR A 442 -5.84 26.32 -8.96
CA THR A 442 -4.97 27.22 -8.20
C THR A 442 -3.86 27.79 -9.09
N ALA A 443 -3.40 27.03 -10.09
CA ALA A 443 -2.49 27.52 -11.11
C ALA A 443 -3.17 28.60 -11.97
N GLN A 444 -4.42 28.42 -12.36
CA GLN A 444 -5.23 29.42 -13.06
C GLN A 444 -5.45 30.66 -12.19
N ARG A 445 -5.64 30.53 -10.87
CA ARG A 445 -5.76 31.69 -9.96
C ARG A 445 -4.45 32.47 -9.84
N LEU A 446 -3.29 31.80 -9.84
CA LEU A 446 -1.98 32.47 -9.88
C LEU A 446 -1.72 33.13 -11.24
N GLU A 447 -2.04 32.45 -12.34
CA GLU A 447 -1.95 33.01 -13.69
C GLU A 447 -2.92 34.18 -13.86
N PHE A 448 -4.11 34.12 -13.25
CA PHE A 448 -5.06 35.22 -13.22
C PHE A 448 -4.52 36.40 -12.39
N TYR A 449 -3.93 36.14 -11.23
CA TYR A 449 -3.25 37.16 -10.42
C TYR A 449 -2.13 37.85 -11.23
N PHE A 450 -1.40 37.08 -12.04
CA PHE A 450 -0.35 37.58 -12.92
C PHE A 450 -0.90 38.38 -14.13
N SER A 451 -1.89 37.85 -14.84
CA SER A 451 -2.36 38.32 -16.15
C SER A 451 -3.59 39.25 -16.12
N SER A 452 -4.24 39.44 -14.95
CA SER A 452 -5.47 40.23 -14.88
C SER A 452 -5.28 41.69 -15.33
N ASN A 453 -6.19 42.14 -16.21
CA ASN A 453 -6.31 43.53 -16.65
C ASN A 453 -7.46 44.22 -15.89
N ASN A 454 -7.11 45.10 -14.94
CA ASN A 454 -7.90 46.19 -14.31
C ASN A 454 -9.37 46.00 -13.86
N ALA A 455 -10.04 44.89 -14.13
CA ALA A 455 -11.44 44.65 -13.75
C ALA A 455 -11.57 43.96 -12.37
N ASP A 456 -10.72 42.99 -12.05
CA ASP A 456 -10.82 42.21 -10.80
C ASP A 456 -9.74 42.51 -9.75
N ARG A 457 -8.89 43.51 -10.02
CA ARG A 457 -7.97 44.23 -9.12
C ARG A 457 -7.23 43.44 -8.02
N TYR A 458 -7.05 42.11 -8.02
CA TYR A 458 -6.38 41.41 -6.91
C TYR A 458 -4.97 41.91 -6.61
N ALA A 459 -4.09 41.95 -7.62
CA ALA A 459 -2.73 42.47 -7.48
C ALA A 459 -2.70 43.99 -7.19
N LEU A 460 -3.62 44.75 -7.80
CA LEU A 460 -3.74 46.19 -7.61
C LEU A 460 -4.26 46.56 -6.21
N VAL A 461 -5.21 45.80 -5.68
CA VAL A 461 -5.77 45.95 -4.34
C VAL A 461 -4.70 45.62 -3.31
N ASP A 462 -3.97 44.50 -3.49
CA ASP A 462 -2.84 44.17 -2.62
C ASP A 462 -1.77 45.26 -2.66
N ALA A 463 -1.41 45.78 -3.83
CA ALA A 463 -0.46 46.87 -3.98
C ALA A 463 -0.93 48.18 -3.31
N TRP A 464 -2.22 48.51 -3.44
CA TRP A 464 -2.84 49.68 -2.82
C TRP A 464 -2.88 49.56 -1.30
N ILE A 465 -3.22 48.38 -0.77
CA ILE A 465 -3.22 48.11 0.67
C ILE A 465 -1.81 48.29 1.24
N ILE A 466 -0.79 47.70 0.59
CA ILE A 466 0.60 47.83 1.03
C ILE A 466 1.01 49.31 1.01
N ASN A 467 0.77 50.02 -0.09
CA ASN A 467 1.18 51.41 -0.25
C ASN A 467 0.48 52.38 0.72
N ASN A 468 -0.75 52.09 1.13
CA ASN A 468 -1.51 52.94 2.04
C ASN A 468 -1.40 52.55 3.53
N ALA A 469 -1.10 51.28 3.82
CA ALA A 469 -0.88 50.80 5.19
C ALA A 469 0.47 51.26 5.77
N THR A 470 1.42 51.62 4.91
CA THR A 470 2.78 52.01 5.29
C THR A 470 3.09 53.39 4.72
N HIS A 471 2.88 54.45 5.52
CA HIS A 471 3.15 55.82 5.07
C HIS A 471 4.65 56.11 4.79
N ASP A 472 5.57 55.18 5.08
CA ASP A 472 7.02 55.44 4.97
C ASP A 472 7.87 54.39 4.24
N HIS A 473 7.40 53.16 3.96
CA HIS A 473 8.22 52.15 3.28
C HIS A 473 7.35 51.26 2.38
N GLY A 474 7.79 50.93 1.16
CA GLY A 474 7.09 49.96 0.29
C GLY A 474 7.01 48.54 0.89
N LEU A 475 6.86 47.49 0.06
CA LEU A 475 6.85 46.07 0.47
C LEU A 475 7.91 45.68 1.53
N LEU A 476 9.00 46.45 1.62
CA LEU A 476 10.07 46.45 2.62
C LEU A 476 9.64 46.50 4.10
N GLY A 477 8.41 46.94 4.43
CA GLY A 477 7.88 46.98 5.80
C GLY A 477 6.94 45.81 6.17
N PHE A 478 6.56 44.96 5.21
CA PHE A 478 5.58 43.90 5.43
C PHE A 478 6.28 42.56 5.66
N SER A 479 6.08 41.94 6.81
CA SER A 479 6.70 40.65 7.18
C SER A 479 5.98 39.43 6.55
N GLY A 480 5.48 39.56 5.32
CA GLY A 480 4.75 38.49 4.63
C GLY A 480 4.16 38.87 3.26
N LEU A 481 3.47 37.91 2.64
CA LEU A 481 2.70 38.15 1.42
C LEU A 481 1.42 38.94 1.74
N PRO A 482 0.93 39.80 0.82
CA PRO A 482 -0.36 40.47 1.00
C PRO A 482 -1.51 39.46 0.98
N ARG A 483 -2.67 39.86 1.52
CA ARG A 483 -3.76 38.95 1.85
C ARG A 483 -4.18 38.05 0.68
N ASN A 484 -4.47 38.58 -0.51
CA ASN A 484 -4.99 37.77 -1.60
C ASN A 484 -3.95 36.79 -2.14
N LEU A 485 -2.70 37.24 -2.34
CA LEU A 485 -1.61 36.37 -2.76
C LEU A 485 -1.26 35.32 -1.70
N ASN A 486 -1.25 35.72 -0.42
CA ASN A 486 -1.03 34.79 0.68
C ASN A 486 -2.14 33.74 0.74
N ASP A 487 -3.40 34.12 0.56
CA ASP A 487 -4.53 33.19 0.59
C ASP A 487 -4.38 32.14 -0.52
N ILE A 488 -4.05 32.54 -1.75
CA ILE A 488 -3.82 31.61 -2.89
C ILE A 488 -2.63 30.67 -2.60
N VAL A 489 -1.51 31.22 -2.12
CA VAL A 489 -0.29 30.46 -1.84
C VAL A 489 -0.49 29.49 -0.66
N GLN A 490 -1.18 29.92 0.39
CA GLN A 490 -1.49 29.08 1.55
C GLN A 490 -2.51 28.01 1.21
N GLU A 491 -3.49 28.30 0.35
CA GLU A 491 -4.45 27.33 -0.15
C GLU A 491 -3.72 26.18 -0.87
N ALA A 492 -2.83 26.50 -1.83
CA ALA A 492 -2.00 25.52 -2.52
C ALA A 492 -1.19 24.62 -1.57
N ILE A 493 -0.54 25.23 -0.57
CA ILE A 493 0.26 24.53 0.44
C ILE A 493 -0.61 23.68 1.36
N SER A 494 -1.76 24.19 1.78
CA SER A 494 -2.63 23.55 2.77
C SER A 494 -3.33 22.31 2.22
N GLU A 495 -3.68 22.31 0.93
CA GLU A 495 -4.20 21.13 0.24
C GLU A 495 -3.14 20.03 0.18
N GLN A 496 -1.89 20.38 -0.13
CA GLN A 496 -0.79 19.42 -0.21
C GLN A 496 -0.35 18.90 1.17
N ALA A 497 -0.61 19.65 2.24
CA ALA A 497 -0.28 19.28 3.62
C ALA A 497 -1.28 18.32 4.28
N GLY A 498 -2.37 17.94 3.60
CA GLY A 498 -3.39 17.05 4.16
C GLY A 498 -2.84 15.72 4.69
N PRO A 499 -1.97 14.99 3.96
CA PRO A 499 -1.32 13.77 4.43
C PRO A 499 -0.56 13.93 5.75
N SER A 500 0.13 15.06 5.92
CA SER A 500 0.93 15.34 7.10
C SER A 500 0.12 15.39 8.40
N LYS A 501 -1.22 15.46 8.32
CA LYS A 501 -2.09 15.39 9.50
C LYS A 501 -2.21 13.98 10.07
N TRP A 502 -2.15 12.93 9.25
CA TRP A 502 -2.46 11.56 9.67
C TRP A 502 -1.29 10.58 9.57
N VAL A 503 -0.23 10.89 8.81
CA VAL A 503 0.89 9.96 8.55
C VAL A 503 1.57 9.42 9.80
N VAL A 504 1.86 10.30 10.77
CA VAL A 504 2.44 9.88 12.06
C VAL A 504 1.51 8.93 12.82
N GLY A 505 0.20 9.17 12.75
CA GLY A 505 -0.81 8.30 13.36
C GLY A 505 -0.84 6.92 12.69
N ILE A 506 -0.76 6.88 11.35
CA ILE A 506 -0.66 5.62 10.59
C ILE A 506 0.66 4.89 10.88
N ALA A 507 1.77 5.60 11.04
CA ALA A 507 3.04 5.00 11.43
C ALA A 507 2.95 4.31 12.80
N GLY A 508 2.23 4.91 13.75
CA GLY A 508 1.92 4.28 15.04
C GLY A 508 0.94 3.11 14.90
N ALA A 509 -0.11 3.25 14.11
CA ALA A 509 -1.10 2.20 13.85
C ALA A 509 -0.49 0.97 13.20
N TYR A 510 0.51 1.14 12.31
CA TYR A 510 1.29 0.04 11.75
C TYR A 510 2.01 -0.78 12.83
N LEU A 511 2.67 -0.13 13.80
CA LEU A 511 3.31 -0.83 14.91
C LEU A 511 2.30 -1.58 15.79
N LEU A 512 1.14 -0.97 16.04
CA LEU A 512 0.04 -1.62 16.77
C LEU A 512 -0.50 -2.83 15.98
N ALA A 513 -0.63 -2.72 14.66
CA ALA A 513 -1.04 -3.82 13.80
C ALA A 513 -0.03 -4.96 13.83
N LEU A 514 1.27 -4.68 13.80
CA LEU A 514 2.30 -5.71 13.98
C LEU A 514 2.21 -6.39 15.34
N ALA A 515 1.95 -5.63 16.42
CA ALA A 515 1.77 -6.20 17.77
C ALA A 515 0.55 -7.14 17.83
N ILE A 516 -0.56 -6.76 17.18
CA ILE A 516 -1.76 -7.60 17.06
C ILE A 516 -1.46 -8.85 16.24
N LEU A 517 -0.76 -8.71 15.10
CA LEU A 517 -0.37 -9.84 14.25
C LEU A 517 0.47 -10.86 15.04
N MET A 518 1.46 -10.40 15.81
CA MET A 518 2.27 -11.25 16.69
C MET A 518 1.41 -11.97 17.74
N ALA A 519 0.43 -11.27 18.34
CA ALA A 519 -0.48 -11.87 19.31
C ALA A 519 -1.37 -12.97 18.70
N ILE A 520 -1.84 -12.78 17.46
CA ILE A 520 -2.67 -13.76 16.74
C ILE A 520 -1.83 -14.98 16.32
N ASN A 521 -0.62 -14.76 15.81
CA ASN A 521 0.32 -15.83 15.40
C ASN A 521 0.71 -16.75 16.57
N GLY A 522 0.66 -16.24 17.81
CA GLY A 522 0.72 -17.05 19.02
C GLY A 522 1.61 -16.43 20.07
N LEU A 523 1.05 -16.26 21.27
CA LEU A 523 1.82 -15.76 22.40
C LEU A 523 2.87 -16.82 22.81
N PRO A 524 4.15 -16.45 22.89
CA PRO A 524 5.24 -17.34 23.25
C PRO A 524 5.22 -17.63 24.75
N PRO A 525 5.74 -18.77 25.21
CA PRO A 525 5.95 -18.99 26.63
C PRO A 525 7.09 -18.12 27.20
N VAL A 526 7.93 -17.51 26.35
CA VAL A 526 9.14 -16.80 26.75
C VAL A 526 8.84 -15.33 27.05
N ARG A 527 9.24 -14.87 28.24
CA ARG A 527 9.02 -13.50 28.75
C ARG A 527 9.53 -12.40 27.80
N TRP A 528 10.66 -12.62 27.12
CA TRP A 528 11.30 -11.65 26.24
C TRP A 528 10.48 -11.30 24.98
N MET A 529 9.70 -12.24 24.48
CA MET A 529 8.91 -12.02 23.27
C MET A 529 7.56 -11.33 23.62
N TYR A 530 7.08 -11.40 24.87
CA TYR A 530 6.08 -10.44 25.37
C TYR A 530 6.63 -9.02 25.42
N ALA A 531 7.90 -8.83 25.80
CA ALA A 531 8.51 -7.50 25.79
C ALA A 531 8.58 -6.92 24.36
N GLN A 532 8.81 -7.72 23.33
CA GLN A 532 8.75 -7.29 21.92
C GLN A 532 7.36 -6.83 21.48
N ILE A 533 6.30 -7.47 21.99
CA ILE A 533 4.92 -7.02 21.75
C ILE A 533 4.67 -5.69 22.47
N TRP A 534 5.06 -5.58 23.74
CA TRP A 534 4.85 -4.37 24.53
C TRP A 534 5.62 -3.15 24.01
N THR A 535 6.85 -3.32 23.51
CA THR A 535 7.61 -2.21 22.91
C THR A 535 6.89 -1.63 21.70
N ARG A 536 6.32 -2.45 20.82
CA ARG A 536 5.48 -2.02 19.69
C ARG A 536 4.21 -1.32 20.15
N VAL A 537 3.54 -1.84 21.19
CA VAL A 537 2.33 -1.21 21.76
C VAL A 537 2.63 0.17 22.32
N ILE A 538 3.69 0.30 23.14
CA ILE A 538 4.06 1.56 23.80
C ILE A 538 4.50 2.60 22.78
N LEU A 539 5.44 2.25 21.89
CA LEU A 539 5.97 3.19 20.89
C LEU A 539 4.96 3.49 19.78
N GLY A 540 4.14 2.50 19.40
CA GLY A 540 3.02 2.70 18.48
C GLY A 540 1.97 3.64 19.05
N ALA A 541 1.55 3.45 20.30
CA ALA A 541 0.63 4.37 20.98
C ALA A 541 1.23 5.77 21.13
N ALA A 542 2.52 5.89 21.46
CA ALA A 542 3.20 7.19 21.54
C ALA A 542 3.14 7.95 20.20
N LEU A 543 3.39 7.27 19.07
CA LEU A 543 3.25 7.89 17.74
C LEU A 543 1.81 8.31 17.45
N VAL A 544 0.82 7.47 17.76
CA VAL A 544 -0.60 7.85 17.62
C VAL A 544 -0.91 9.08 18.49
N PHE A 545 -0.38 9.18 19.71
CA PHE A 545 -0.59 10.37 20.54
C PHE A 545 0.09 11.61 19.94
N THR A 546 1.26 11.47 19.31
CA THR A 546 1.91 12.61 18.63
C THR A 546 1.10 13.11 17.43
N SER A 547 0.24 12.29 16.81
CA SER A 547 -0.65 12.78 15.75
C SER A 547 -1.79 13.68 16.26
N PHE A 548 -2.00 13.83 17.57
CA PHE A 548 -2.90 14.90 18.05
C PHE A 548 -2.24 16.29 17.93
N VAL A 549 -0.91 16.36 17.97
CA VAL A 549 -0.17 17.62 17.76
C VAL A 549 -0.33 18.10 16.32
N THR A 550 -0.42 17.18 15.35
CA THR A 550 -0.61 17.51 13.93
C THR A 550 -2.01 18.04 13.61
N MET A 551 -2.97 17.95 14.53
CA MET A 551 -4.29 18.58 14.38
C MET A 551 -4.24 20.11 14.49
N SER A 552 -3.24 20.65 15.21
CA SER A 552 -3.01 22.09 15.31
C SER A 552 -2.23 22.58 14.09
N THR A 553 -2.85 23.43 13.26
CA THR A 553 -2.22 23.92 12.02
C THR A 553 -0.91 24.69 12.26
N PRO A 554 -0.76 25.54 13.29
CA PRO A 554 0.51 26.21 13.55
C PRO A 554 1.60 25.22 13.98
N ALA A 555 1.26 24.26 14.86
CA ALA A 555 2.20 23.27 15.35
C ALA A 555 2.69 22.34 14.22
N LEU A 556 1.77 21.87 13.36
CA LEU A 556 2.11 21.08 12.18
C LEU A 556 3.04 21.85 11.24
N SER A 557 2.72 23.11 10.94
CA SER A 557 3.54 23.93 10.04
C SER A 557 4.94 24.18 10.59
N SER A 558 5.07 24.34 11.92
CA SER A 558 6.36 24.48 12.60
C SER A 558 7.15 23.17 12.54
N TRP A 559 6.51 22.04 12.77
CA TRP A 559 7.18 20.73 12.73
C TRP A 559 7.71 20.39 11.33
N LEU A 560 6.91 20.63 10.29
CA LEU A 560 7.34 20.49 8.88
C LEU A 560 8.47 21.47 8.54
N ARG A 561 8.36 22.74 8.97
CA ARG A 561 9.43 23.73 8.79
C ARG A 561 10.69 23.47 9.60
N ASN A 562 10.64 22.67 10.66
CA ASN A 562 11.83 22.26 11.39
C ASN A 562 12.48 21.01 10.79
N GLY A 563 11.75 20.24 9.96
CA GLY A 563 12.28 19.08 9.21
C GLY A 563 12.49 17.84 10.06
N TRP A 564 11.92 17.83 11.26
CA TRP A 564 11.99 16.71 12.19
C TRP A 564 10.86 15.71 11.99
N TYR A 565 9.91 15.96 11.09
CA TYR A 565 8.72 15.13 10.93
C TYR A 565 9.06 13.68 10.54
N LEU A 566 9.71 13.46 9.38
CA LEU A 566 10.13 12.12 8.95
C LEU A 566 11.21 11.52 9.86
N PRO A 567 12.23 12.28 10.32
CA PRO A 567 13.19 11.78 11.30
C PRO A 567 12.54 11.24 12.58
N THR A 568 11.45 11.82 13.09
CA THR A 568 10.76 11.29 14.26
C THR A 568 10.25 9.87 14.03
N ILE A 569 9.58 9.61 12.90
CA ILE A 569 9.09 8.27 12.54
C ILE A 569 10.25 7.29 12.39
N PHE A 570 11.27 7.69 11.62
CA PHE A 570 12.49 6.90 11.43
C PHE A 570 13.12 6.51 12.78
N LEU A 571 13.37 7.48 13.66
CA LEU A 571 14.03 7.25 14.93
C LEU A 571 13.20 6.35 15.85
N THR A 572 11.87 6.48 15.84
CA THR A 572 11.00 5.56 16.58
C THR A 572 11.11 4.13 16.05
N TYR A 573 11.08 3.93 14.73
CA TYR A 573 11.22 2.59 14.14
C TYR A 573 12.60 2.00 14.39
N ALA A 574 13.66 2.83 14.31
CA ALA A 574 15.02 2.42 14.62
C ALA A 574 15.16 2.01 16.10
N LEU A 575 14.49 2.72 17.00
CA LEU A 575 14.42 2.38 18.42
C LEU A 575 13.69 1.04 18.64
N VAL A 576 12.54 0.81 18.00
CA VAL A 576 11.83 -0.49 18.08
C VAL A 576 12.76 -1.62 17.63
N TYR A 577 13.42 -1.45 16.47
CA TYR A 577 14.33 -2.45 15.94
C TYR A 577 15.53 -2.72 16.87
N ALA A 578 16.15 -1.68 17.42
CA ALA A 578 17.25 -1.82 18.36
C ALA A 578 16.84 -2.54 19.65
N LEU A 579 15.65 -2.23 20.17
CA LEU A 579 15.07 -2.93 21.33
C LEU A 579 14.79 -4.40 21.03
N ASP A 580 14.22 -4.72 19.86
CA ASP A 580 13.97 -6.10 19.44
C ASP A 580 15.26 -6.91 19.31
N TYR A 581 16.30 -6.30 18.75
CA TYR A 581 17.62 -6.91 18.64
C TYR A 581 18.22 -7.19 20.03
N GLY A 582 18.17 -6.21 20.94
CA GLY A 582 18.62 -6.37 22.32
C GLY A 582 17.87 -7.46 23.08
N LEU A 583 16.54 -7.51 22.93
CA LEU A 583 15.69 -8.55 23.54
C LEU A 583 15.99 -9.95 22.99
N THR A 584 16.20 -10.07 21.68
CA THR A 584 16.59 -11.34 21.05
C THR A 584 17.97 -11.79 21.53
N TRP A 585 18.91 -10.85 21.70
CA TRP A 585 20.23 -11.15 22.25
C TRP A 585 20.14 -11.67 23.70
N LEU A 586 19.33 -11.05 24.56
CA LEU A 586 19.07 -11.52 25.92
C LEU A 586 18.43 -12.92 25.93
N MET A 587 17.44 -13.16 25.08
CA MET A 587 16.83 -14.49 24.92
C MET A 587 17.89 -15.55 24.56
N SER A 588 18.81 -15.25 23.64
CA SER A 588 19.89 -16.18 23.27
C SER A 588 20.84 -16.48 24.43
N ARG A 589 21.03 -15.53 25.36
CA ARG A 589 21.87 -15.70 26.55
C ARG A 589 21.21 -16.61 27.57
N ASP A 590 19.91 -16.46 27.79
CA ASP A 590 19.15 -17.29 28.74
C ASP A 590 19.07 -18.74 28.27
N VAL A 591 18.82 -18.97 26.96
CA VAL A 591 18.82 -20.33 26.38
C VAL A 591 20.18 -21.00 26.57
N ARG A 592 21.29 -20.30 26.29
CA ARG A 592 22.65 -20.83 26.52
C ARG A 592 22.94 -21.09 28.00
N ALA A 593 22.36 -20.34 28.92
CA ALA A 593 22.52 -20.56 30.36
C ALA A 593 21.75 -21.81 30.81
N GLN A 594 20.54 -22.03 30.30
CA GLN A 594 19.75 -23.24 30.53
C GLN A 594 20.43 -24.49 29.98
N GLU A 595 20.93 -24.44 28.73
CA GLU A 595 21.66 -25.57 28.14
C GLU A 595 22.89 -25.96 28.98
N LYS A 596 23.63 -24.98 29.51
CA LYS A 596 24.77 -25.22 30.41
C LYS A 596 24.34 -25.87 31.72
N TRP A 597 23.24 -25.40 32.32
CA TRP A 597 22.68 -25.97 33.54
C TRP A 597 22.27 -27.44 33.33
N ASP A 598 21.52 -27.73 32.26
CA ASP A 598 21.07 -29.07 31.92
C ASP A 598 22.26 -30.02 31.65
N HIS A 599 23.32 -29.51 31.02
CA HIS A 599 24.56 -30.26 30.84
C HIS A 599 25.25 -30.57 32.18
N SER A 600 25.35 -29.60 33.11
CA SER A 600 25.91 -29.85 34.43
C SER A 600 25.09 -30.84 35.26
N GLU A 601 23.75 -30.75 35.24
CA GLU A 601 22.86 -31.65 35.97
C GLU A 601 22.92 -33.08 35.42
N LYS A 602 23.01 -33.25 34.10
CA LYS A 602 23.27 -34.55 33.47
C LYS A 602 24.64 -35.12 33.85
N GLN A 603 25.64 -34.29 34.03
CA GLN A 603 26.99 -34.72 34.42
C GLN A 603 27.04 -35.12 35.90
N GLU A 604 26.39 -34.37 36.78
CA GLU A 604 26.27 -34.67 38.21
C GLU A 604 25.43 -35.91 38.48
N SER A 605 24.31 -36.11 37.77
CA SER A 605 23.51 -37.34 37.88
C SER A 605 24.27 -38.58 37.41
N GLN A 606 25.10 -38.49 36.37
CA GLN A 606 25.99 -39.59 35.96
C GLN A 606 27.09 -39.89 37.01
N LEU A 607 27.56 -38.88 37.73
CA LEU A 607 28.55 -39.05 38.81
C LEU A 607 27.90 -39.58 40.10
N GLY A 608 26.67 -39.16 40.42
CA GLY A 608 25.91 -39.62 41.60
C GLY A 608 25.29 -41.02 41.44
N LEU A 609 24.90 -41.42 40.23
CA LEU A 609 24.48 -42.81 39.93
C LEU A 609 25.64 -43.81 40.05
N ARG A 610 26.89 -43.35 40.04
CA ARG A 610 28.07 -44.19 40.26
C ARG A 610 28.37 -44.47 41.73
N SER A 611 27.76 -43.76 42.69
CA SER A 611 27.97 -43.99 44.13
C SER A 611 26.87 -44.81 44.81
N ALA A 612 25.81 -45.21 44.10
CA ALA A 612 24.66 -45.93 44.67
C ALA A 612 24.49 -47.34 44.10
N HIS A 613 25.58 -48.03 43.78
CA HIS A 613 25.54 -49.43 43.34
C HIS A 613 26.45 -50.34 44.17
N THR A 614 26.07 -50.52 45.44
CA THR A 614 26.38 -51.72 46.24
C THR A 614 25.24 -51.94 47.23
N ASP A 615 24.18 -52.64 46.79
CA ASP A 615 23.59 -53.81 47.47
C ASP A 615 22.25 -54.20 46.82
N PRO A 616 22.07 -55.45 46.34
CA PRO A 616 20.81 -55.92 45.79
C PRO A 616 20.05 -56.73 46.85
N ALA A 617 19.12 -56.10 47.56
CA ALA A 617 17.98 -56.77 48.19
C ALA A 617 16.97 -55.72 48.68
N ASP A 618 15.92 -55.44 47.91
CA ASP A 618 14.54 -55.71 48.37
C ASP A 618 13.49 -55.47 47.28
N VAL A 619 12.39 -56.19 47.40
CA VAL A 619 11.32 -56.37 46.44
C VAL A 619 10.18 -55.36 46.67
N GLY A 620 9.73 -54.71 45.59
CA GLY A 620 8.30 -54.47 45.32
C GLY A 620 7.65 -53.17 45.83
N ARG A 621 7.23 -52.29 44.89
CA ARG A 621 5.82 -51.83 44.70
C ARG A 621 5.72 -50.67 43.70
N THR A 622 4.92 -50.90 42.67
CA THR A 622 4.00 -49.97 41.96
C THR A 622 4.00 -48.48 42.31
N THR A 623 4.09 -47.61 41.30
CA THR A 623 2.99 -46.69 40.89
C THR A 623 3.30 -45.94 39.59
N MET A 624 2.26 -45.80 38.76
CA MET A 624 2.18 -45.01 37.53
C MET A 624 2.34 -43.50 37.79
N THR A 625 2.92 -42.76 36.84
CA THR A 625 2.45 -41.41 36.43
C THR A 625 3.12 -40.91 35.13
N ASN A 626 2.27 -40.72 34.12
CA ASN A 626 2.28 -39.75 33.02
C ASN A 626 3.59 -39.02 32.63
N ALA A 627 4.06 -39.31 31.40
CA ALA A 627 4.91 -38.42 30.62
C ALA A 627 4.05 -37.67 29.57
N PRO A 628 4.21 -36.36 29.36
CA PRO A 628 3.69 -35.68 28.19
C PRO A 628 4.71 -35.77 27.04
N SER A 629 4.22 -36.16 25.87
CA SER A 629 4.93 -36.20 24.59
C SER A 629 5.20 -34.78 24.06
N TYR A 630 6.46 -34.56 23.68
CA TYR A 630 6.97 -33.38 22.97
C TYR A 630 6.39 -33.22 21.56
#